data_AF-A0A4Q1ESU3-F1
#
_entry.id   AF-A0A4Q1ESU3-F1
#
_cell.length_a   1.000
_cell.length_b   1.000
_cell.length_c   1.000
_cell.angle_alpha   90.00
_cell.angle_beta   90.00
_cell.angle_gamma   90.00
#
_symmetry.space_group_name_H-M   'P 1'
#
loop_
_entity.id
_entity.type
_entity.pdbx_description
1 polymer ?
#
loop_
_entity_poly.entity_id
_entity_poly.type
_entity_poly.pdbx_seq_one_letter_code
_entity_poly.pdbx_strand_id
1 'polypeptide(L)'
;MLLKLPTEPVSIQKIPIHKKVRLFIKREDQIHPLISGNKYWKLFYNVNHYLEKNPDNPYIITFGGAFSNHIAAVSAVGSLAGIPTLGIIRGEELANKWLDNPTLLFAKRNGMNLKFVTREEYRHKEKLTEFLQQEFPAALVVPEGGTNEEAVEGVKMMLNEQTKDFDYLCTAVGTGGTIAGISKFCKENQKVIGFKAVNDASLENKIFELTLRQNFNLIDSCFGGYGKISDGNIRFINDFKERYSIPLEPIYTGKMMEKVFELIDEDYFPENSKILCFHTGGLQGVEGANLLLEKQNRNLII
;
A
#
# COMPACT_ATOMS: atom_id res chain seq x y z
N MET A 1 -19.59 -10.70 7.14
CA MET A 1 -18.30 -10.16 6.66
C MET A 1 -18.51 -9.36 5.39
N LEU A 2 -18.17 -8.07 5.42
CA LEU A 2 -18.22 -7.17 4.28
C LEU A 2 -17.11 -7.52 3.28
N LEU A 3 -15.87 -7.58 3.76
CA LEU A 3 -14.72 -8.03 2.98
C LEU A 3 -14.65 -9.55 3.07
N LYS A 4 -14.60 -10.22 1.91
CA LYS A 4 -14.67 -11.68 1.81
C LYS A 4 -13.34 -12.27 1.37
N LEU A 5 -13.07 -13.52 1.73
CA LEU A 5 -11.97 -14.22 1.11
C LEU A 5 -12.28 -14.41 -0.38
N PRO A 6 -11.32 -14.19 -1.27
CA PRO A 6 -11.53 -14.47 -2.68
C PRO A 6 -11.77 -15.97 -2.86
N THR A 7 -12.65 -16.33 -3.79
CA THR A 7 -12.96 -17.74 -4.09
C THR A 7 -11.75 -18.46 -4.70
N GLU A 8 -10.93 -17.72 -5.44
CA GLU A 8 -9.70 -18.20 -6.04
C GLU A 8 -8.48 -17.47 -5.44
N PRO A 9 -7.33 -18.15 -5.27
CA PRO A 9 -6.10 -17.49 -4.87
C PRO A 9 -5.68 -16.40 -5.85
N VAL A 10 -5.15 -15.29 -5.31
CA VAL A 10 -4.55 -14.23 -6.11
C VAL A 10 -3.40 -14.79 -6.96
N SER A 11 -3.42 -14.49 -8.27
CA SER A 11 -2.48 -15.06 -9.23
C SER A 11 -1.02 -14.70 -8.93
N ILE A 12 -0.12 -15.65 -9.20
CA ILE A 12 1.34 -15.45 -9.23
C ILE A 12 1.79 -15.62 -10.67
N GLN A 13 2.45 -14.59 -11.21
CA GLN A 13 2.94 -14.57 -12.58
C GLN A 13 4.47 -14.65 -12.59
N LYS A 14 5.03 -15.52 -13.43
CA LYS A 14 6.48 -15.59 -13.63
C LYS A 14 6.91 -14.44 -14.53
N ILE A 15 7.94 -13.71 -14.13
CA ILE A 15 8.56 -12.66 -14.95
C ILE A 15 9.76 -13.27 -15.68
N PRO A 16 9.68 -13.46 -17.02
CA PRO A 16 10.79 -14.01 -17.76
C PRO A 16 11.97 -13.03 -17.75
N ILE A 17 13.09 -13.49 -17.22
CA ILE A 17 14.37 -12.79 -17.17
C ILE A 17 15.49 -13.73 -17.62
N HIS A 18 16.50 -13.21 -18.31
CA HIS A 18 17.65 -13.98 -18.77
C HIS A 18 18.76 -14.05 -17.71
N LYS A 19 18.42 -14.59 -16.53
CA LYS A 19 19.29 -14.66 -15.35
C LYS A 19 19.19 -16.03 -14.67
N LYS A 20 20.13 -16.32 -13.78
CA LYS A 20 20.18 -17.60 -13.03
C LYS A 20 19.18 -17.68 -11.86
N VAL A 21 18.40 -16.62 -11.62
CA VAL A 21 17.33 -16.57 -10.63
C VAL A 21 15.97 -16.60 -11.30
N ARG A 22 14.92 -16.94 -10.55
CA ARG A 22 13.54 -16.96 -11.05
C ARG A 22 12.74 -15.87 -10.34
N LEU A 23 12.24 -14.91 -11.11
CA LEU A 23 11.44 -13.81 -10.61
C LEU A 23 9.95 -14.06 -10.84
N PHE A 24 9.15 -13.75 -9.83
CA PHE A 24 7.70 -13.87 -9.86
C PHE A 24 7.06 -12.65 -9.20
N ILE A 25 5.81 -12.36 -9.58
CA ILE A 25 5.02 -11.30 -9.00
C ILE A 25 3.63 -11.83 -8.61
N LYS A 26 3.23 -11.60 -7.35
CA LYS A 26 1.87 -11.89 -6.88
C LYS A 26 0.98 -10.69 -7.09
N ARG A 27 -0.11 -10.85 -7.83
CA ARG A 27 -0.99 -9.78 -8.32
C ARG A 27 -2.02 -9.31 -7.30
N GLU A 28 -1.54 -8.93 -6.11
CA GLU A 28 -2.43 -8.43 -5.04
C GLU A 28 -3.24 -7.21 -5.48
N ASP A 29 -2.80 -6.45 -6.48
CA ASP A 29 -3.57 -5.39 -7.12
C ASP A 29 -4.92 -5.85 -7.67
N GLN A 30 -5.02 -7.11 -8.07
CA GLN A 30 -6.22 -7.70 -8.67
C GLN A 30 -7.20 -8.28 -7.65
N ILE A 31 -6.88 -8.27 -6.34
CA ILE A 31 -7.77 -8.83 -5.30
C ILE A 31 -9.16 -8.21 -5.31
N HIS A 32 -9.26 -6.93 -5.66
CA HIS A 32 -10.51 -6.19 -5.68
C HIS A 32 -10.37 -4.95 -6.59
N PRO A 33 -11.35 -4.63 -7.45
CA PRO A 33 -11.23 -3.55 -8.45
C PRO A 33 -11.05 -2.15 -7.84
N LEU A 34 -11.74 -1.84 -6.74
CA LEU A 34 -11.71 -0.52 -6.11
C LEU A 34 -10.73 -0.41 -4.93
N ILE A 35 -10.82 -1.33 -3.96
CA ILE A 35 -9.99 -1.31 -2.74
C ILE A 35 -8.54 -1.62 -3.08
N SER A 36 -8.33 -2.65 -3.90
CA SER A 36 -7.07 -3.11 -4.49
C SER A 36 -5.91 -3.38 -3.52
N GLY A 37 -5.05 -4.34 -3.89
CA GLY A 37 -3.73 -4.46 -3.30
C GLY A 37 -3.70 -4.82 -1.83
N ASN A 38 -2.62 -4.42 -1.17
CA ASN A 38 -2.43 -4.71 0.26
C ASN A 38 -3.47 -4.04 1.17
N LYS A 39 -4.14 -2.97 0.72
CA LYS A 39 -5.13 -2.27 1.55
C LYS A 39 -6.37 -3.12 1.79
N TYR A 40 -6.72 -4.00 0.85
CA TYR A 40 -7.78 -4.99 1.04
C TYR A 40 -7.53 -5.83 2.28
N TRP A 41 -6.34 -6.44 2.37
CA TRP A 41 -5.96 -7.31 3.48
C TRP A 41 -5.82 -6.56 4.79
N LYS A 42 -5.23 -5.35 4.75
CA LYS A 42 -5.10 -4.52 5.95
C LYS A 42 -6.46 -4.10 6.53
N LEU A 43 -7.45 -3.85 5.68
CA LEU A 43 -8.80 -3.47 6.09
C LEU A 43 -9.66 -4.68 6.46
N PHE A 44 -9.29 -5.89 6.03
CA PHE A 44 -10.09 -7.11 6.18
C PHE A 44 -10.60 -7.32 7.60
N TYR A 45 -9.68 -7.48 8.56
CA TYR A 45 -10.07 -7.72 9.96
C TYR A 45 -10.55 -6.45 10.65
N ASN A 46 -9.89 -5.31 10.42
CA ASN A 46 -10.32 -4.00 10.94
C ASN A 46 -11.83 -3.75 10.74
N VAL A 47 -12.31 -3.95 9.52
CA VAL A 47 -13.70 -3.66 9.15
C VAL A 47 -14.63 -4.81 9.51
N ASN A 48 -14.23 -6.06 9.28
CA ASN A 48 -15.09 -7.20 9.63
C ASN A 48 -15.31 -7.31 11.15
N HIS A 49 -14.26 -7.22 11.97
CA HIS A 49 -14.39 -7.26 13.43
C HIS A 49 -15.18 -6.06 13.96
N TYR A 50 -15.02 -4.88 13.35
CA TYR A 50 -15.84 -3.72 13.70
C TYR A 50 -17.33 -3.98 13.48
N LEU A 51 -17.69 -4.54 12.32
CA LEU A 51 -19.09 -4.81 11.98
C LEU A 51 -19.70 -5.98 12.75
N GLU A 52 -18.89 -6.96 13.14
CA GLU A 52 -19.32 -8.08 14.00
C GLU A 52 -19.77 -7.61 15.39
N LYS A 53 -19.28 -6.46 15.86
CA LYS A 53 -19.73 -5.83 17.11
C LYS A 53 -21.12 -5.19 16.99
N ASN A 54 -21.71 -5.13 15.80
CA ASN A 54 -22.98 -4.45 15.51
C ASN A 54 -23.05 -3.03 16.08
N PRO A 55 -22.11 -2.14 15.70
CA PRO A 55 -22.06 -0.79 16.23
C PRO A 55 -23.30 0.02 15.83
N ASP A 56 -23.83 0.81 16.77
CA ASP A 56 -24.87 1.78 16.48
C ASP A 56 -24.30 2.89 15.59
N ASN A 57 -24.97 3.16 14.45
CA ASN A 57 -24.56 4.16 13.45
C ASN A 57 -23.09 3.99 13.00
N PRO A 58 -22.77 2.91 12.27
CA PRO A 58 -21.40 2.61 11.88
C PRO A 58 -20.76 3.79 11.13
N TYR A 59 -19.49 4.07 11.45
CA TYR A 59 -18.74 5.17 10.86
C TYR A 59 -17.25 4.84 10.82
N ILE A 60 -16.56 5.12 9.72
CA ILE A 60 -15.13 4.79 9.57
C ILE A 60 -14.32 6.06 9.35
N ILE A 61 -13.31 6.30 10.18
CA ILE A 61 -12.43 7.46 10.12
C ILE A 61 -11.01 6.99 9.79
N THR A 62 -10.30 7.70 8.90
CA THR A 62 -8.91 7.38 8.60
C THR A 62 -8.08 8.60 8.20
N PHE A 63 -6.79 8.41 7.98
CA PHE A 63 -5.80 9.45 7.73
C PHE A 63 -5.04 9.21 6.41
N GLY A 64 -4.77 10.29 5.68
CA GLY A 64 -3.88 10.22 4.53
C GLY A 64 -3.49 11.58 3.95
N GLY A 65 -2.55 11.54 3.00
CA GLY A 65 -2.26 12.68 2.12
C GLY A 65 -3.17 12.71 0.89
N ALA A 66 -2.97 13.73 0.06
CA ALA A 66 -3.77 14.01 -1.14
C ALA A 66 -3.92 12.80 -2.09
N PHE A 67 -2.83 12.06 -2.34
CA PHE A 67 -2.80 10.91 -3.25
C PHE A 67 -2.75 9.56 -2.51
N SER A 68 -3.35 9.48 -1.32
CA SER A 68 -3.28 8.28 -0.49
C SER A 68 -4.10 7.12 -1.06
N ASN A 69 -3.43 6.03 -1.43
CA ASN A 69 -4.07 4.75 -1.76
C ASN A 69 -4.95 4.23 -0.62
N HIS A 70 -4.64 4.57 0.63
CA HIS A 70 -5.45 4.17 1.78
C HIS A 70 -6.77 4.96 1.88
N ILE A 71 -6.74 6.27 1.58
CA ILE A 71 -7.97 7.08 1.51
C ILE A 71 -8.90 6.55 0.42
N ALA A 72 -8.34 6.26 -0.77
CA ALA A 72 -9.11 5.65 -1.85
C ALA A 72 -9.74 4.31 -1.39
N ALA A 73 -8.95 3.43 -0.78
CA ALA A 73 -9.42 2.13 -0.31
C ALA A 73 -10.53 2.22 0.76
N VAL A 74 -10.36 3.08 1.78
CA VAL A 74 -11.38 3.24 2.83
C VAL A 74 -12.65 3.87 2.29
N SER A 75 -12.55 4.83 1.37
CA SER A 75 -13.73 5.42 0.72
C SER A 75 -14.52 4.36 -0.06
N ALA A 76 -13.83 3.47 -0.78
CA ALA A 76 -14.47 2.39 -1.52
C ALA A 76 -15.14 1.37 -0.58
N VAL A 77 -14.49 1.03 0.54
CA VAL A 77 -15.09 0.17 1.58
C VAL A 77 -16.38 0.78 2.13
N GLY A 78 -16.36 2.07 2.50
CA GLY A 78 -17.55 2.75 3.02
C GLY A 78 -18.70 2.77 2.03
N SER A 79 -18.41 3.13 0.77
CA SER A 79 -19.38 3.13 -0.33
C SER A 79 -20.03 1.76 -0.54
N LEU A 80 -19.22 0.70 -0.63
CA LEU A 80 -19.72 -0.67 -0.83
C LEU A 80 -20.55 -1.18 0.36
N ALA A 81 -20.28 -0.69 1.57
CA ALA A 81 -20.96 -1.09 2.78
C ALA A 81 -22.20 -0.24 3.11
N GLY A 82 -22.38 0.90 2.43
CA GLY A 82 -23.32 1.92 2.88
C GLY A 82 -22.93 2.56 4.23
N ILE A 83 -21.65 2.55 4.59
CA ILE A 83 -21.12 3.09 5.84
C ILE A 83 -20.47 4.46 5.55
N PRO A 84 -20.91 5.53 6.21
CA PRO A 84 -20.27 6.83 6.08
C PRO A 84 -18.80 6.79 6.49
N THR A 85 -17.96 7.53 5.76
CA THR A 85 -16.52 7.58 5.99
C THR A 85 -16.03 9.01 6.16
N LEU A 86 -14.95 9.20 6.94
CA LEU A 86 -14.24 10.47 7.10
C LEU A 86 -12.75 10.29 6.84
N GLY A 87 -12.24 10.99 5.82
CA GLY A 87 -10.81 11.14 5.57
C GLY A 87 -10.27 12.40 6.22
N ILE A 88 -9.33 12.24 7.15
CA ILE A 88 -8.50 13.32 7.69
C ILE A 88 -7.32 13.53 6.74
N ILE A 89 -7.35 14.63 5.99
CA ILE A 89 -6.43 14.89 4.89
C ILE A 89 -5.35 15.90 5.32
N ARG A 90 -4.09 15.48 5.22
CA ARG A 90 -2.95 16.36 5.48
C ARG A 90 -2.84 17.46 4.42
N GLY A 91 -2.86 18.72 4.86
CA GLY A 91 -2.67 19.91 4.02
C GLY A 91 -3.98 20.69 3.86
N GLU A 92 -4.15 21.74 4.66
CA GLU A 92 -5.32 22.63 4.62
C GLU A 92 -5.45 23.40 3.30
N GLU A 93 -4.34 23.61 2.59
CA GLU A 93 -4.33 24.27 1.28
C GLU A 93 -5.13 23.50 0.21
N LEU A 94 -5.42 22.22 0.45
CA LEU A 94 -6.19 21.35 -0.43
C LEU A 94 -7.70 21.53 -0.27
N ALA A 95 -8.17 22.19 0.79
CA ALA A 95 -9.60 22.37 1.06
C ALA A 95 -10.34 23.06 -0.10
N ASN A 96 -9.65 23.92 -0.84
CA ASN A 96 -10.19 24.64 -1.99
C ASN A 96 -9.78 24.03 -3.35
N LYS A 97 -9.02 22.93 -3.37
CA LYS A 97 -8.41 22.34 -4.58
C LYS A 97 -8.58 20.83 -4.70
N TRP A 98 -9.33 20.21 -3.80
CA TRP A 98 -9.48 18.75 -3.78
C TRP A 98 -10.17 18.20 -5.03
N LEU A 99 -10.97 19.00 -5.74
CA LEU A 99 -11.59 18.63 -7.02
C LEU A 99 -10.54 18.36 -8.11
N ASP A 100 -9.38 19.03 -8.05
CA ASP A 100 -8.28 18.84 -8.99
C ASP A 100 -7.41 17.61 -8.64
N ASN A 101 -7.70 16.95 -7.53
CA ASN A 101 -7.00 15.76 -7.07
C ASN A 101 -7.84 14.51 -7.35
N PRO A 102 -7.45 13.64 -8.29
CA PRO A 102 -8.22 12.45 -8.65
C PRO A 102 -8.55 11.53 -7.47
N THR A 103 -7.60 11.33 -6.53
CA THR A 103 -7.79 10.46 -5.37
C THR A 103 -8.83 11.05 -4.39
N LEU A 104 -8.75 12.35 -4.10
CA LEU A 104 -9.73 13.01 -3.21
C LEU A 104 -11.10 13.13 -3.88
N LEU A 105 -11.14 13.41 -5.19
CA LEU A 105 -12.36 13.41 -5.98
C LEU A 105 -13.03 12.03 -5.99
N PHE A 106 -12.26 10.96 -6.20
CA PHE A 106 -12.74 9.58 -6.09
C PHE A 106 -13.31 9.29 -4.70
N ALA A 107 -12.59 9.68 -3.63
CA ALA A 107 -13.07 9.49 -2.27
C ALA A 107 -14.40 10.21 -2.03
N LYS A 108 -14.53 11.46 -2.50
CA LYS A 108 -15.78 12.23 -2.43
C LYS A 108 -16.92 11.62 -3.23
N ARG A 109 -16.64 11.09 -4.42
CA ARG A 109 -17.64 10.35 -5.23
C ARG A 109 -18.14 9.09 -4.54
N ASN A 110 -17.30 8.45 -3.73
CA ASN A 110 -17.67 7.34 -2.86
C ASN A 110 -18.42 7.77 -1.58
N GLY A 111 -18.76 9.06 -1.43
CA GLY A 111 -19.48 9.58 -0.27
C GLY A 111 -18.60 9.87 0.95
N MET A 112 -17.27 9.85 0.82
CA MET A 112 -16.38 10.15 1.93
C MET A 112 -16.42 11.64 2.31
N ASN A 113 -16.62 11.92 3.60
CA ASN A 113 -16.37 13.24 4.18
C ASN A 113 -14.87 13.52 4.24
N LEU A 114 -14.46 14.76 3.94
CA LEU A 114 -13.05 15.15 3.95
C LEU A 114 -12.87 16.29 4.94
N LYS A 115 -11.97 16.11 5.91
CA LYS A 115 -11.54 17.14 6.85
C LYS A 115 -10.06 17.42 6.60
N PHE A 116 -9.77 18.61 6.11
CA PHE A 116 -8.39 19.04 5.86
C PHE A 116 -7.80 19.61 7.13
N VAL A 117 -6.58 19.22 7.46
CA VAL A 117 -5.87 19.66 8.67
C VAL A 117 -4.48 20.18 8.31
N THR A 118 -3.93 21.04 9.16
CA THR A 118 -2.55 21.51 9.01
C THR A 118 -1.57 20.33 9.03
N ARG A 119 -0.38 20.54 8.47
CA ARG A 119 0.71 19.55 8.59
C ARG A 119 1.15 19.35 10.03
N GLU A 120 1.01 20.37 10.88
CA GLU A 120 1.38 20.33 12.29
C GLU A 120 0.41 19.47 13.10
N GLU A 121 -0.90 19.70 12.99
CA GLU A 121 -1.92 18.85 13.59
C GLU A 121 -1.77 17.39 13.12
N TYR A 122 -1.50 17.20 11.82
CA TYR A 122 -1.27 15.87 11.27
C TYR A 122 0.02 15.21 11.76
N ARG A 123 0.99 15.92 12.36
CA ARG A 123 2.13 15.27 13.03
C ARG A 123 1.73 14.70 14.39
N HIS A 124 0.71 15.27 15.04
CA HIS A 124 0.20 14.86 16.34
C HIS A 124 -1.06 13.98 16.21
N LYS A 125 -1.01 12.95 15.35
CA LYS A 125 -2.17 12.10 15.02
C LYS A 125 -2.73 11.33 16.22
N GLU A 126 -1.91 11.01 17.20
CA GLU A 126 -2.34 10.32 18.42
C GLU A 126 -3.38 11.17 19.16
N LYS A 127 -3.07 12.44 19.43
CA LYS A 127 -4.01 13.41 20.02
C LYS A 127 -5.25 13.60 19.15
N LEU A 128 -5.07 13.65 17.83
CA LEU A 128 -6.19 13.78 16.91
C LEU A 128 -7.10 12.53 16.94
N THR A 129 -6.52 11.35 17.10
CA THR A 129 -7.22 10.07 17.23
C THR A 129 -8.00 10.02 18.54
N GLU A 130 -7.40 10.44 19.66
CA GLU A 130 -8.08 10.57 20.95
C GLU A 130 -9.30 11.50 20.86
N PHE A 131 -9.13 12.69 20.26
CA PHE A 131 -10.23 13.63 20.04
C PHE A 131 -11.34 13.03 19.17
N LEU A 132 -10.98 12.40 18.05
CA LEU A 132 -11.95 11.77 17.14
C LEU A 132 -12.69 10.60 17.81
N GLN A 133 -12.04 9.84 18.69
CA GLN A 133 -12.68 8.76 19.43
C GLN A 133 -13.65 9.30 20.48
N GLN A 134 -13.40 10.48 21.05
CA GLN A 134 -14.36 11.15 21.95
C GLN A 134 -15.56 11.71 21.19
N GLU A 135 -15.33 12.34 20.02
CA GLU A 135 -16.37 12.91 19.17
C GLU A 135 -17.24 11.81 18.52
N PHE A 136 -16.62 10.69 18.13
CA PHE A 136 -17.25 9.55 17.46
C PHE A 136 -16.98 8.24 18.22
N PRO A 137 -17.60 8.03 19.39
CA PRO A 137 -17.27 6.90 20.29
C PRO A 137 -17.51 5.52 19.67
N ALA A 138 -18.47 5.41 18.75
CA ALA A 138 -18.80 4.16 18.05
C ALA A 138 -18.06 4.01 16.71
N ALA A 139 -17.24 4.97 16.29
CA ALA A 139 -16.54 4.90 15.01
C ALA A 139 -15.31 3.98 15.05
N LEU A 140 -15.04 3.36 13.91
CA LEU A 140 -13.77 2.70 13.65
C LEU A 140 -12.74 3.72 13.18
N VAL A 141 -11.75 4.03 14.00
CA VAL A 141 -10.61 4.87 13.60
C VAL A 141 -9.47 3.99 13.10
N VAL A 142 -9.20 4.04 11.79
CA VAL A 142 -8.14 3.28 11.13
C VAL A 142 -6.92 4.19 10.92
N PRO A 143 -5.72 3.84 11.44
CA PRO A 143 -4.54 4.69 11.36
C PRO A 143 -4.03 4.87 9.93
N GLU A 144 -3.12 5.82 9.70
CA GLU A 144 -2.57 6.09 8.37
C GLU A 144 -2.03 4.83 7.70
N GLY A 145 -2.43 4.64 6.44
CA GLY A 145 -2.06 3.46 5.65
C GLY A 145 -2.73 2.16 6.12
N GLY A 146 -3.52 2.19 7.18
CA GLY A 146 -4.17 1.06 7.83
C GLY A 146 -3.23 0.21 8.67
N THR A 147 -2.12 0.76 9.17
CA THR A 147 -1.14 -0.04 9.93
C THR A 147 -1.52 -0.17 11.40
N ASN A 148 -1.92 -1.37 11.81
CA ASN A 148 -2.12 -1.81 13.19
C ASN A 148 -2.01 -3.34 13.25
N GLU A 149 -2.23 -3.93 14.43
CA GLU A 149 -2.16 -5.39 14.64
C GLU A 149 -3.12 -6.16 13.73
N GLU A 150 -4.37 -5.72 13.61
CA GLU A 150 -5.39 -6.32 12.73
C GLU A 150 -4.96 -6.35 11.27
N ALA A 151 -4.25 -5.31 10.82
CA ALA A 151 -3.72 -5.25 9.48
C ALA A 151 -2.53 -6.20 9.26
N VAL A 152 -1.70 -6.42 10.28
CA VAL A 152 -0.62 -7.41 10.26
C VAL A 152 -1.23 -8.81 10.12
N GLU A 153 -2.26 -9.12 10.91
CA GLU A 153 -3.02 -10.38 10.79
C GLU A 153 -3.63 -10.55 9.39
N GLY A 154 -4.21 -9.48 8.83
CA GLY A 154 -4.80 -9.52 7.50
C GLY A 154 -3.79 -9.84 6.40
N VAL A 155 -2.58 -9.32 6.51
CA VAL A 155 -1.48 -9.57 5.56
C VAL A 155 -1.08 -11.05 5.52
N LYS A 156 -1.37 -11.85 6.56
CA LYS A 156 -1.20 -13.31 6.52
C LYS A 156 -1.86 -13.94 5.30
N MET A 157 -2.99 -13.40 4.84
CA MET A 157 -3.72 -13.92 3.68
C MET A 157 -2.96 -13.76 2.35
N MET A 158 -1.95 -12.88 2.31
CA MET A 158 -1.02 -12.78 1.20
C MET A 158 -0.04 -13.96 1.16
N LEU A 159 0.12 -14.72 2.24
CA LEU A 159 1.02 -15.87 2.35
C LEU A 159 0.20 -17.17 2.43
N ASN A 160 0.24 -17.96 1.36
CA ASN A 160 -0.55 -19.18 1.22
C ASN A 160 0.33 -20.34 0.72
N GLU A 161 -0.26 -21.50 0.41
CA GLU A 161 0.48 -22.66 -0.11
C GLU A 161 1.36 -22.32 -1.32
N GLN A 162 0.90 -21.43 -2.19
CA GLN A 162 1.64 -21.04 -3.39
C GLN A 162 2.88 -20.19 -3.06
N THR A 163 2.95 -19.57 -1.88
CA THR A 163 4.07 -18.70 -1.51
C THR A 163 5.15 -19.40 -0.70
N LYS A 164 4.97 -20.67 -0.30
CA LYS A 164 5.87 -21.38 0.63
C LYS A 164 7.25 -21.71 0.05
N ASP A 165 7.31 -21.96 -1.26
CA ASP A 165 8.53 -22.44 -1.94
C ASP A 165 9.42 -21.30 -2.45
N PHE A 166 9.15 -20.05 -2.05
CA PHE A 166 9.96 -18.89 -2.43
C PHE A 166 11.04 -18.60 -1.40
N ASP A 167 12.24 -18.29 -1.86
CA ASP A 167 13.38 -17.98 -1.00
C ASP A 167 13.34 -16.52 -0.52
N TYR A 168 12.87 -15.61 -1.39
CA TYR A 168 12.80 -14.17 -1.13
C TYR A 168 11.40 -13.62 -1.31
N LEU A 169 10.93 -12.84 -0.34
CA LEU A 169 9.63 -12.18 -0.33
C LEU A 169 9.82 -10.66 -0.33
N CYS A 170 9.48 -10.01 -1.43
CA CYS A 170 9.75 -8.59 -1.69
C CYS A 170 8.48 -7.75 -1.66
N THR A 171 8.47 -6.67 -0.87
CA THR A 171 7.35 -5.70 -0.83
C THR A 171 7.85 -4.26 -0.78
N ALA A 172 7.09 -3.33 -1.36
CA ALA A 172 7.29 -1.91 -1.14
C ALA A 172 6.86 -1.53 0.29
N VAL A 173 7.56 -0.56 0.89
CA VAL A 173 7.35 -0.15 2.29
C VAL A 173 7.09 1.35 2.39
N GLY A 174 5.89 1.68 2.87
CA GLY A 174 5.51 3.01 3.35
C GLY A 174 5.37 3.01 4.87
N THR A 175 4.19 2.67 5.37
CA THR A 175 3.86 2.69 6.81
C THR A 175 4.21 1.38 7.56
N GLY A 176 5.05 0.50 7.02
CA GLY A 176 5.55 -0.71 7.71
C GLY A 176 4.59 -1.91 7.81
N GLY A 177 3.26 -1.72 7.86
CA GLY A 177 2.33 -2.81 8.20
C GLY A 177 2.36 -4.04 7.29
N THR A 178 2.59 -3.88 5.98
CA THR A 178 2.67 -5.02 5.05
C THR A 178 3.95 -5.84 5.23
N ILE A 179 5.11 -5.19 5.41
CA ILE A 179 6.33 -5.95 5.66
C ILE A 179 6.30 -6.60 7.04
N ALA A 180 5.71 -5.95 8.05
CA ALA A 180 5.52 -6.55 9.37
C ALA A 180 4.71 -7.85 9.29
N GLY A 181 3.58 -7.84 8.57
CA GLY A 181 2.78 -9.06 8.36
C GLY A 181 3.51 -10.15 7.58
N ILE A 182 4.21 -9.79 6.50
CA ILE A 182 5.00 -10.76 5.74
C ILE A 182 6.10 -11.37 6.61
N SER A 183 6.83 -10.55 7.37
CA SER A 183 7.87 -10.98 8.32
C SER A 183 7.30 -11.91 9.39
N LYS A 184 6.18 -11.53 10.01
CA LYS A 184 5.53 -12.31 11.08
C LYS A 184 5.13 -13.71 10.61
N PHE A 185 4.63 -13.83 9.37
CA PHE A 185 4.00 -15.07 8.89
C PHE A 185 4.78 -15.86 7.82
N CYS A 186 5.93 -15.36 7.33
CA CYS A 186 6.75 -16.13 6.40
C CYS A 186 7.34 -17.39 7.06
N LYS A 187 7.76 -18.37 6.25
CA LYS A 187 8.44 -19.58 6.75
C LYS A 187 9.89 -19.26 7.15
N GLU A 188 10.48 -20.08 8.02
CA GLU A 188 11.86 -19.90 8.51
C GLU A 188 12.90 -19.83 7.39
N ASN A 189 12.67 -20.55 6.29
CA ASN A 189 13.57 -20.57 5.14
C ASN A 189 13.42 -19.36 4.21
N GLN A 190 12.46 -18.47 4.45
CA GLN A 190 12.19 -17.32 3.58
C GLN A 190 12.82 -16.05 4.14
N LYS A 191 13.43 -15.26 3.27
CA LYS A 191 13.99 -13.94 3.60
C LYS A 191 13.05 -12.84 3.11
N VAL A 192 12.76 -11.86 3.96
CA VAL A 192 11.87 -10.75 3.61
C VAL A 192 12.70 -9.52 3.23
N ILE A 193 12.38 -8.87 2.12
CA ILE A 193 13.03 -7.64 1.68
C ILE A 193 11.98 -6.54 1.49
N GLY A 194 12.14 -5.46 2.24
CA GLY A 194 11.35 -4.25 2.13
C GLY A 194 12.04 -3.18 1.32
N PHE A 195 11.38 -2.65 0.30
CA PHE A 195 11.88 -1.54 -0.48
C PHE A 195 11.25 -0.23 0.02
N LYS A 196 12.04 0.57 0.76
CA LYS A 196 11.59 1.81 1.40
C LYS A 196 11.26 2.86 0.35
N ALA A 197 9.98 3.22 0.26
CA ALA A 197 9.52 4.35 -0.55
C ALA A 197 9.61 5.69 0.20
N VAL A 198 9.76 5.63 1.53
CA VAL A 198 9.84 6.77 2.45
C VAL A 198 11.24 6.92 3.01
N ASN A 199 11.61 8.16 3.33
CA ASN A 199 12.79 8.45 4.15
C ASN A 199 12.32 8.75 5.58
N ASP A 200 12.10 7.69 6.37
CA ASP A 200 11.64 7.76 7.75
C ASP A 200 12.56 6.89 8.62
N ALA A 201 13.39 7.54 9.44
CA ALA A 201 14.33 6.85 10.35
C ALA A 201 13.61 6.02 11.43
N SER A 202 12.34 6.33 11.73
CA SER A 202 11.54 5.58 12.71
C SER A 202 10.86 4.34 12.13
N LEU A 203 10.93 4.14 10.81
CA LEU A 203 10.19 3.08 10.12
C LEU A 203 10.52 1.68 10.65
N GLU A 204 11.79 1.41 10.92
CA GLU A 204 12.24 0.11 11.40
C GLU A 204 11.68 -0.19 12.80
N ASN A 205 11.76 0.78 13.72
CA ASN A 205 11.15 0.67 15.06
C ASN A 205 9.64 0.44 14.98
N LYS A 206 8.93 1.18 14.10
CA LYS A 206 7.49 0.96 13.86
C LYS A 206 7.18 -0.44 13.34
N ILE A 207 8.08 -1.06 12.59
CA ILE A 207 7.90 -2.46 12.15
C ILE A 207 8.13 -3.42 13.32
N PHE A 208 9.13 -3.18 14.17
CA PHE A 208 9.38 -4.00 15.36
C PHE A 208 8.29 -3.92 16.43
N GLU A 209 7.57 -2.80 16.52
CA GLU A 209 6.36 -2.69 17.35
C GLU A 209 5.23 -3.63 16.87
N LEU A 210 5.23 -4.03 15.60
CA LEU A 210 4.19 -4.85 14.97
C LEU A 210 4.57 -6.33 14.84
N THR A 211 5.87 -6.65 14.89
CA THR A 211 6.38 -8.01 14.82
C THR A 211 7.68 -8.15 15.60
N LEU A 212 7.77 -9.21 16.41
CA LEU A 212 8.99 -9.54 17.15
C LEU A 212 10.05 -10.21 16.28
N ARG A 213 9.72 -10.59 15.03
CA ARG A 213 10.68 -11.24 14.12
C ARG A 213 11.61 -10.22 13.48
N GLN A 214 12.90 -10.51 13.58
CA GLN A 214 13.99 -9.73 12.97
C GLN A 214 14.53 -10.47 11.73
N ASN A 215 13.64 -10.80 10.78
CA ASN A 215 13.96 -11.60 9.59
C ASN A 215 13.71 -10.85 8.26
N PHE A 216 13.72 -9.51 8.31
CA PHE A 216 13.57 -8.66 7.13
C PHE A 216 14.78 -7.74 6.95
N ASN A 217 15.05 -7.37 5.71
CA ASN A 217 16.03 -6.33 5.36
C ASN A 217 15.31 -5.15 4.68
N LEU A 218 15.70 -3.92 5.00
CA LEU A 218 15.15 -2.72 4.39
C LEU A 218 16.16 -2.10 3.42
N ILE A 219 15.80 -2.02 2.15
CA ILE A 219 16.60 -1.43 1.08
C ILE A 219 15.97 -0.10 0.66
N ASP A 220 16.78 0.94 0.51
CA ASP A 220 16.32 2.23 0.02
C ASP A 220 15.95 2.18 -1.46
N SER A 221 14.74 2.64 -1.76
CA SER A 221 14.23 2.78 -3.14
C SER A 221 13.66 4.17 -3.39
N CYS A 222 13.93 5.14 -2.50
CA CYS A 222 13.19 6.40 -2.51
C CYS A 222 13.59 7.39 -3.63
N PHE A 223 14.64 7.15 -4.44
CA PHE A 223 15.06 7.96 -5.60
C PHE A 223 14.88 9.49 -5.43
N GLY A 224 15.44 10.06 -4.37
CA GLY A 224 15.34 11.50 -4.07
C GLY A 224 14.19 11.89 -3.12
N GLY A 225 13.43 10.93 -2.61
CA GLY A 225 12.48 11.10 -1.51
C GLY A 225 11.06 10.59 -1.80
N TYR A 226 10.23 10.56 -0.77
CA TYR A 226 8.84 10.13 -0.88
C TYR A 226 8.04 11.05 -1.82
N GLY A 227 7.25 10.45 -2.73
CA GLY A 227 6.46 11.20 -3.71
C GLY A 227 7.24 11.74 -4.91
N LYS A 228 8.58 11.61 -4.95
CA LYS A 228 9.39 12.03 -6.09
C LYS A 228 9.36 10.99 -7.21
N ILE A 229 9.15 11.45 -8.43
CA ILE A 229 9.04 10.64 -9.65
C ILE A 229 10.15 11.09 -10.61
N SER A 230 11.08 10.19 -10.93
CA SER A 230 12.18 10.43 -11.87
C SER A 230 11.84 9.93 -13.27
N ASP A 231 12.51 10.42 -14.31
CA ASP A 231 12.29 9.93 -15.68
C ASP A 231 12.79 8.50 -15.88
N GLY A 232 13.82 8.09 -15.11
CA GLY A 232 14.26 6.70 -15.06
C GLY A 232 13.16 5.76 -14.58
N ASN A 233 12.49 6.15 -13.49
CA ASN A 233 11.39 5.38 -12.92
C ASN A 233 10.20 5.29 -13.89
N ILE A 234 9.85 6.37 -14.59
CA ILE A 234 8.78 6.37 -15.61
C ILE A 234 9.12 5.42 -16.76
N ARG A 235 10.35 5.51 -17.30
CA ARG A 235 10.81 4.60 -18.37
C ARG A 235 10.75 3.16 -17.92
N PHE A 236 11.26 2.84 -16.73
CA PHE A 236 11.21 1.49 -16.17
C PHE A 236 9.76 0.98 -16.09
N ILE A 237 8.84 1.79 -15.57
CA ILE A 237 7.42 1.40 -15.42
C ILE A 237 6.77 1.11 -16.79
N ASN A 238 6.99 1.98 -17.77
CA ASN A 238 6.44 1.81 -19.11
C ASN A 238 7.02 0.58 -19.81
N ASP A 239 8.35 0.43 -19.79
CA ASP A 239 9.04 -0.76 -20.33
C ASP A 239 8.56 -2.05 -19.66
N PHE A 240 8.37 -2.03 -18.33
CA PHE A 240 7.90 -3.18 -17.57
C PHE A 240 6.47 -3.57 -17.99
N LYS A 241 5.59 -2.57 -18.17
CA LYS A 241 4.24 -2.80 -18.67
C LYS A 241 4.24 -3.37 -20.09
N GLU A 242 5.02 -2.80 -21.00
CA GLU A 242 5.08 -3.27 -22.38
C GLU A 242 5.59 -4.72 -22.47
N ARG A 243 6.63 -5.06 -21.71
CA ARG A 243 7.25 -6.40 -21.75
C ARG A 243 6.42 -7.47 -21.06
N TYR A 244 5.77 -7.13 -19.95
CA TYR A 244 5.13 -8.12 -19.07
C TYR A 244 3.61 -8.00 -18.99
N SER A 245 3.01 -6.96 -19.59
CA SER A 245 1.58 -6.65 -19.47
C SER A 245 1.11 -6.44 -18.03
N ILE A 246 2.00 -5.90 -17.18
CA ILE A 246 1.73 -5.62 -15.77
C ILE A 246 2.00 -4.13 -15.53
N PRO A 247 0.96 -3.31 -15.28
CA PRO A 247 1.16 -1.91 -14.95
C PRO A 247 1.77 -1.79 -13.55
N LEU A 248 2.62 -0.78 -13.33
CA LEU A 248 3.14 -0.42 -12.01
C LEU A 248 2.82 1.07 -11.74
N GLU A 249 3.02 1.53 -10.51
CA GLU A 249 2.88 2.95 -10.16
C GLU A 249 4.19 3.54 -9.57
N PRO A 250 4.40 4.86 -9.65
CA PRO A 250 5.73 5.46 -9.47
C PRO A 250 6.14 5.70 -8.02
N ILE A 251 5.27 5.45 -7.04
CA ILE A 251 5.53 5.75 -5.63
C ILE A 251 6.00 4.52 -4.85
N TYR A 252 5.49 3.33 -5.15
CA TYR A 252 5.79 2.10 -4.40
C TYR A 252 6.24 0.94 -5.30
N THR A 253 5.34 0.39 -6.10
CA THR A 253 5.54 -0.85 -6.88
C THR A 253 6.56 -0.66 -8.01
N GLY A 254 6.54 0.47 -8.71
CA GLY A 254 7.53 0.83 -9.72
C GLY A 254 8.94 0.91 -9.13
N LYS A 255 9.08 1.64 -8.02
CA LYS A 255 10.37 1.81 -7.32
C LYS A 255 10.92 0.50 -6.75
N MET A 256 10.03 -0.31 -6.17
CA MET A 256 10.38 -1.66 -5.70
C MET A 256 10.89 -2.52 -6.85
N MET A 257 10.12 -2.62 -7.94
CA MET A 257 10.48 -3.49 -9.07
C MET A 257 11.76 -3.01 -9.75
N GLU A 258 11.95 -1.70 -9.92
CA GLU A 258 13.19 -1.11 -10.46
C GLU A 258 14.39 -1.56 -9.62
N LYS A 259 14.28 -1.44 -8.29
CA LYS A 259 15.37 -1.83 -7.38
C LYS A 259 15.58 -3.35 -7.30
N VAL A 260 14.53 -4.15 -7.46
CA VAL A 260 14.67 -5.62 -7.56
C VAL A 260 15.46 -6.01 -8.81
N PHE A 261 15.20 -5.36 -9.96
CA PHE A 261 15.95 -5.62 -11.19
C PHE A 261 17.43 -5.20 -11.04
N GLU A 262 17.70 -4.03 -10.45
CA GLU A 262 19.07 -3.62 -10.13
C GLU A 262 19.81 -4.67 -9.27
N LEU A 263 19.19 -5.16 -8.20
CA LEU A 263 19.79 -6.20 -7.35
C LEU A 263 20.02 -7.53 -8.07
N ILE A 264 19.14 -7.89 -9.01
CA ILE A 264 19.33 -9.07 -9.86
C ILE A 264 20.51 -8.86 -10.82
N ASP A 265 20.69 -7.65 -11.33
CA ASP A 265 21.81 -7.31 -12.20
C ASP A 265 23.16 -7.24 -11.46
N GLU A 266 23.13 -6.92 -10.17
CA GLU A 266 24.27 -6.91 -9.26
C GLU A 266 24.58 -8.29 -8.64
N ASP A 267 23.91 -9.37 -9.10
CA ASP A 267 24.04 -10.73 -8.58
C ASP A 267 23.83 -10.84 -7.04
N TYR A 268 22.99 -9.96 -6.47
CA TYR A 268 22.68 -9.94 -5.03
C TYR A 268 22.01 -11.24 -4.55
N PHE A 269 21.16 -11.82 -5.40
CA PHE A 269 20.43 -13.04 -5.10
C PHE A 269 21.25 -14.27 -5.50
N PRO A 270 21.40 -15.28 -4.62
CA PRO A 270 22.10 -16.52 -4.95
C PRO A 270 21.51 -17.21 -6.19
N GLU A 271 22.35 -17.88 -6.97
CA GLU A 271 21.90 -18.63 -8.14
C GLU A 271 20.77 -19.63 -7.78
N ASN A 272 19.82 -19.80 -8.69
CA ASN A 272 18.63 -20.65 -8.58
C ASN A 272 17.54 -20.19 -7.59
N SER A 273 17.75 -19.06 -6.88
CA SER A 273 16.76 -18.46 -5.99
C SER A 273 15.42 -18.18 -6.69
N LYS A 274 14.33 -18.38 -5.97
CA LYS A 274 12.97 -17.96 -6.33
C LYS A 274 12.59 -16.71 -5.56
N ILE A 275 12.34 -15.62 -6.28
CA ILE A 275 12.00 -14.31 -5.74
C ILE A 275 10.53 -14.04 -6.03
N LEU A 276 9.76 -13.71 -4.99
CA LEU A 276 8.35 -13.28 -5.11
C LEU A 276 8.22 -11.80 -4.73
N CYS A 277 7.80 -10.99 -5.68
CA CYS A 277 7.42 -9.60 -5.45
C CYS A 277 5.90 -9.48 -5.24
N PHE A 278 5.45 -8.78 -4.21
CA PHE A 278 4.04 -8.49 -4.02
C PHE A 278 3.65 -7.20 -4.75
N HIS A 279 2.80 -7.32 -5.77
CA HIS A 279 2.23 -6.16 -6.44
C HIS A 279 1.14 -5.55 -5.55
N THR A 280 1.53 -4.71 -4.59
CA THR A 280 0.65 -4.18 -3.54
C THR A 280 -0.42 -3.17 -4.01
N GLY A 281 -0.58 -2.97 -5.32
CA GLY A 281 -1.61 -2.10 -5.91
C GLY A 281 -1.14 -0.65 -6.03
N GLY A 282 -2.08 0.28 -5.88
CA GLY A 282 -1.81 1.72 -5.94
C GLY A 282 -1.96 2.35 -7.33
N LEU A 283 -2.39 1.57 -8.33
CA LEU A 283 -2.53 2.03 -9.72
C LEU A 283 -3.46 3.25 -9.88
N GLN A 284 -4.41 3.46 -8.97
CA GLN A 284 -5.25 4.68 -8.96
C GLN A 284 -4.42 5.97 -8.84
N GLY A 285 -3.22 5.89 -8.25
CA GLY A 285 -2.31 7.02 -8.13
C GLY A 285 -1.67 7.46 -9.44
N VAL A 286 -1.75 6.64 -10.51
CA VAL A 286 -1.15 6.95 -11.81
C VAL A 286 -1.79 8.18 -12.46
N GLU A 287 -3.11 8.36 -12.32
CA GLU A 287 -3.79 9.55 -12.86
C GLU A 287 -3.24 10.83 -12.24
N GLY A 288 -3.13 10.87 -10.90
CA GLY A 288 -2.54 12.00 -10.19
C GLY A 288 -1.07 12.24 -10.55
N ALA A 289 -0.31 11.18 -10.76
CA ALA A 289 1.07 11.28 -11.24
C ALA A 289 1.14 11.87 -12.65
N ASN A 290 0.30 11.41 -13.58
CA ASN A 290 0.29 11.89 -14.96
C ASN A 290 -0.12 13.37 -15.06
N LEU A 291 -1.07 13.83 -14.25
CA LEU A 291 -1.41 15.26 -14.16
C LEU A 291 -0.21 16.12 -13.72
N LEU A 292 0.66 15.59 -12.84
CA LEU A 292 1.89 16.27 -12.43
C LEU A 292 2.93 16.27 -13.57
N LEU A 293 3.08 15.14 -14.25
CA LEU A 293 4.06 14.96 -15.33
C LEU A 293 3.72 15.80 -16.57
N GLU A 294 2.43 15.87 -16.93
CA GLU A 294 1.94 16.71 -18.01
C GLU A 294 2.25 18.19 -17.76
N LYS A 295 1.99 18.68 -16.54
CA LYS A 295 2.35 20.06 -16.13
C LYS A 295 3.85 20.35 -16.20
N GLN A 296 4.68 19.31 -16.16
CA GLN A 296 6.14 19.40 -16.26
C GLN A 296 6.66 19.14 -17.68
N ASN A 297 5.78 18.91 -18.67
CA ASN A 297 6.14 18.48 -20.02
C ASN A 297 7.02 17.22 -20.04
N ARG A 298 6.70 16.24 -19.19
CA ARG A 298 7.43 14.96 -19.08
C ARG A 298 6.62 13.81 -19.67
N ASN A 299 7.30 12.70 -19.96
CA ASN A 299 6.64 11.47 -20.42
C ASN A 299 5.62 10.98 -19.39
N LEU A 300 4.47 10.51 -19.87
CA LEU A 300 3.41 9.95 -19.04
C LEU A 300 3.64 8.46 -18.79
N ILE A 301 3.05 7.98 -17.70
CA ILE A 301 2.96 6.55 -17.38
C ILE A 301 1.79 5.97 -18.18
N ILE A 302 2.07 4.95 -18.99
CA ILE A 302 1.10 4.36 -19.93
C ILE A 302 0.26 3.24 -19.33
#